data_AF-A0A967X258-F1
#
_entry.id   AF-A0A967X258-F1
#
_cell.length_a   1.000
_cell.length_b   1.000
_cell.length_c   1.000
_cell.angle_alpha   90.00
_cell.angle_beta   90.00
_cell.angle_gamma   90.00
#
_symmetry.space_group_name_H-M   'P 1'
#
loop_
_entity.id
_entity.type
_entity.pdbx_description
1 polymer ?
#
loop_
_entity_poly.entity_id
_entity_poly.type
_entity_poly.pdbx_seq_one_letter_code
_entity_poly.pdbx_strand_id
1 'polypeptide(L)'
;MAPPDTWNENMVPLAEFLDMDEDEREGRFPYVWSVDRQQQLSRLLVAAPMVESCEDRRSFWAMLCALAGEGRAVETDRETIAAEVRQQV
;
A
#
# COMPACT_ATOMS: atom_id res chain seq x y z
N MET A 1 -14.83 9.10 15.05
CA MET A 1 -14.85 7.65 15.39
C MET A 1 -16.25 7.16 15.09
N ALA A 2 -16.38 6.07 14.33
CA ALA A 2 -17.67 5.51 13.95
C ALA A 2 -18.07 4.42 14.98
N PRO A 3 -19.16 4.62 15.74
CA PRO A 3 -19.64 3.62 16.68
C PRO A 3 -20.13 2.34 15.96
N PRO A 4 -20.15 1.17 16.62
CA PRO A 4 -20.43 -0.13 15.97
C PRO A 4 -21.76 -0.22 15.22
N ASP A 5 -22.79 0.48 15.68
CA ASP A 5 -24.12 0.54 15.07
C ASP A 5 -24.15 1.32 13.73
N THR A 6 -23.12 2.12 13.46
CA THR A 6 -22.99 2.89 12.21
C THR A 6 -22.20 2.15 11.12
N TRP A 7 -21.71 0.94 11.41
CA TRP A 7 -20.90 0.16 10.48
C TRP A 7 -21.74 -0.35 9.31
N ASN A 8 -21.19 -0.21 8.11
CA ASN A 8 -21.82 -0.66 6.88
C ASN A 8 -20.75 -1.15 5.89
N GLU A 9 -21.21 -1.72 4.77
CA GLU A 9 -20.38 -2.30 3.70
C GLU A 9 -19.56 -1.27 2.91
N ASN A 10 -19.91 0.02 3.00
CA ASN A 10 -19.16 1.09 2.36
C ASN A 10 -17.93 1.49 3.18
N MET A 11 -17.81 1.03 4.43
CA MET A 11 -16.62 1.25 5.25
C MET A 11 -15.56 0.18 4.94
N VAL A 12 -14.41 0.61 4.43
CA VAL A 12 -13.35 -0.27 3.94
C VAL A 12 -12.06 -0.02 4.74
N PRO A 13 -11.28 -1.06 5.10
CA PRO A 13 -9.96 -0.87 5.68
C PRO A 13 -9.07 0.02 4.80
N LEU A 14 -8.31 0.94 5.40
CA LEU A 14 -7.48 1.89 4.65
C LEU A 14 -6.50 1.18 3.69
N ALA A 15 -5.94 0.04 4.08
CA ALA A 15 -5.03 -0.73 3.23
C ALA A 15 -5.72 -1.21 1.95
N GLU A 16 -6.93 -1.77 2.08
CA GLU A 16 -7.73 -2.20 0.93
C GLU A 16 -8.17 -1.01 0.08
N PHE A 17 -8.59 0.09 0.71
CA PHE A 17 -8.99 1.32 0.01
C PHE A 17 -7.85 1.89 -0.87
N LEU A 18 -6.60 1.81 -0.40
CA LEU A 18 -5.43 2.29 -1.15
C LEU A 18 -5.11 1.43 -2.39
N ASP A 19 -5.60 0.20 -2.44
CA ASP A 19 -5.42 -0.73 -3.57
C ASP A 19 -6.59 -0.69 -4.56
N MET A 20 -7.67 0.04 -4.25
CA MET A 20 -8.81 0.26 -5.13
C MET A 20 -8.53 1.34 -6.18
N ASP A 21 -9.12 1.17 -7.36
CA ASP A 21 -9.13 2.18 -8.42
C ASP A 21 -10.03 3.38 -8.05
N GLU A 22 -9.84 4.53 -8.71
CA GLU A 22 -10.54 5.78 -8.37
C GLU A 22 -12.08 5.65 -8.43
N ASP A 23 -12.59 4.96 -9.46
CA ASP A 23 -14.03 4.72 -9.65
C ASP A 23 -14.62 3.83 -8.54
N GLU A 24 -13.84 2.90 -8.00
CA GLU A 24 -14.30 1.98 -6.95
C GLU A 24 -14.38 2.64 -5.56
N ARG A 25 -13.70 3.78 -5.39
CA ARG A 25 -13.65 4.55 -4.14
C ARG A 25 -14.88 5.42 -3.92
N GLU A 26 -15.67 5.68 -4.96
CA GLU A 26 -16.86 6.52 -4.82
C GLU A 26 -17.85 5.93 -3.81
N GLY A 27 -18.26 6.75 -2.83
CA GLY A 27 -19.16 6.33 -1.75
C GLY A 27 -18.53 5.43 -0.69
N ARG A 28 -17.23 5.10 -0.77
CA ARG A 28 -16.50 4.33 0.24
C ARG A 28 -15.90 5.23 1.31
N PHE A 29 -15.80 4.70 2.53
CA PHE A 29 -15.29 5.41 3.71
C PHE A 29 -14.11 4.65 4.31
N PRO A 30 -12.85 5.08 4.09
CA PRO A 30 -11.69 4.38 4.61
C PRO A 30 -11.60 4.50 6.13
N TYR A 31 -11.19 3.42 6.80
CA TYR A 31 -10.97 3.41 8.24
C TYR A 31 -9.72 2.63 8.66
N VAL A 32 -9.22 2.94 9.85
CA VAL A 32 -8.29 2.09 10.60
C VAL A 32 -8.93 1.59 11.88
N TRP A 33 -8.51 0.43 12.36
CA TRP A 33 -8.95 -0.08 13.65
C TRP A 33 -8.29 0.70 14.78
N SER A 34 -9.11 1.06 15.78
CA SER A 34 -8.64 1.69 17.01
C SER A 34 -9.30 1.02 18.21
N VAL A 35 -8.59 0.94 19.32
CA VAL A 35 -9.11 0.44 20.60
C VAL A 35 -9.23 1.58 21.58
N ASP A 36 -10.34 1.64 22.31
CA ASP A 36 -10.54 2.61 23.37
C ASP A 36 -9.94 2.15 24.72
N ARG A 37 -10.14 2.94 25.79
CA ARG A 37 -9.64 2.61 27.13
C ARG A 37 -10.32 1.38 27.74
N GLN A 38 -11.47 0.98 27.22
CA GLN A 38 -12.25 -0.18 27.64
C GLN A 38 -11.96 -1.41 26.77
N GLN A 39 -10.91 -1.36 25.94
CA GLN A 39 -10.53 -2.40 24.98
C GLN A 39 -11.63 -2.73 23.97
N GLN A 40 -12.53 -1.78 23.69
CA GLN A 40 -13.54 -1.94 22.67
C GLN A 40 -13.00 -1.49 21.32
N LEU A 41 -13.33 -2.26 20.29
CA LEU A 41 -12.91 -1.98 18.92
C LEU A 41 -13.79 -0.88 18.31
N SER A 42 -13.16 0.08 17.66
CA SER A 42 -13.81 1.18 16.96
C SER A 42 -13.19 1.41 15.60
N ARG A 43 -13.99 1.92 14.65
CA ARG A 43 -13.49 2.35 13.34
C ARG A 43 -13.14 3.83 13.40
N LEU A 44 -11.88 4.17 13.16
CA LEU A 44 -11.43 5.54 13.00
C LEU A 44 -11.42 5.87 11.51
N LEU A 45 -12.37 6.69 11.07
CA LEU A 45 -12.45 7.16 9.69
C LEU A 45 -11.21 7.99 9.33
N VAL A 46 -10.71 7.79 8.13
CA VAL A 46 -9.52 8.46 7.61
C VAL A 46 -9.98 9.58 6.67
N ALA A 47 -9.57 10.82 6.96
CA ALA A 47 -9.91 11.96 6.12
C ALA A 47 -9.14 11.92 4.79
N ALA A 48 -9.70 12.48 3.72
CA ALA A 48 -9.08 12.50 2.39
C ALA A 48 -7.62 12.98 2.37
N PRO A 49 -7.22 14.07 3.07
CA PRO A 49 -5.81 14.48 3.11
C PRO A 49 -4.88 13.43 3.74
N MET A 50 -5.38 12.60 4.65
CA MET A 50 -4.61 11.49 5.23
C MET A 50 -4.46 10.33 4.26
N VAL A 51 -5.47 10.08 3.41
CA VAL A 51 -5.40 9.08 2.34
C VAL A 51 -4.34 9.49 1.31
N GLU A 52 -4.42 10.72 0.80
CA GLU A 52 -3.42 11.29 -0.15
C GLU A 52 -2.00 11.21 0.44
N SER A 53 -1.85 11.59 1.70
CA SER A 53 -0.61 11.49 2.47
C SER A 53 -0.08 10.05 2.59
N CYS A 54 -0.95 9.03 2.64
CA CYS A 54 -0.55 7.62 2.59
C CYS A 54 -0.09 7.20 1.18
N GLU A 55 -0.77 7.66 0.13
CA GLU A 55 -0.40 7.38 -1.27
C GLU A 55 0.96 7.98 -1.62
N ASP A 56 1.19 9.23 -1.22
CA ASP A 56 2.48 9.92 -1.38
C ASP A 56 3.62 9.14 -0.71
N ARG A 57 3.39 8.67 0.54
CA ARG A 57 4.39 7.90 1.28
C ARG A 57 4.66 6.54 0.64
N ARG A 58 3.62 5.88 0.11
CA ARG A 58 3.77 4.61 -0.63
C ARG A 58 4.60 4.80 -1.88
N SER A 59 4.32 5.85 -2.65
CA SER A 59 5.07 6.21 -3.87
C SER A 59 6.52 6.57 -3.54
N PHE A 60 6.74 7.35 -2.48
CA PHE A 60 8.08 7.70 -2.02
C PHE A 60 8.89 6.47 -1.59
N TRP A 61 8.26 5.54 -0.86
CA TRP A 61 8.90 4.27 -0.49
C TRP A 61 9.29 3.45 -1.72
N ALA A 62 8.41 3.32 -2.71
CA ALA A 62 8.70 2.62 -3.95
C ALA A 62 9.89 3.24 -4.70
N MET A 63 9.98 4.58 -4.73
CA MET A 63 11.13 5.29 -5.29
C MET A 63 12.43 4.97 -4.55
N LEU A 64 12.41 4.95 -3.22
CA LEU A 64 13.59 4.56 -2.42
C LEU A 64 14.02 3.12 -2.70
N CYS A 65 13.09 2.18 -2.78
CA CYS A 65 13.38 0.80 -3.15
C CYS A 65 14.04 0.71 -4.54
N ALA A 66 13.48 1.42 -5.53
CA ALA A 66 14.03 1.43 -6.88
C ALA A 66 15.47 1.99 -6.94
N LEU A 67 15.77 3.05 -6.16
CA LEU A 67 17.10 3.63 -6.04
C LEU A 67 18.08 2.69 -5.32
N ALA A 68 17.62 1.95 -4.32
CA ALA A 68 18.40 0.94 -3.61
C ALA A 68 18.64 -0.32 -4.47
N GLY A 69 17.95 -0.47 -5.60
CA GLY A 69 17.98 -1.69 -6.41
C GLY A 69 17.15 -2.83 -5.84
N GLU A 70 16.35 -2.56 -4.80
CA GLU A 70 15.39 -3.51 -4.21
C GLU A 70 14.26 -3.79 -5.21
N GLY A 71 13.84 -5.06 -5.30
CA GLY A 71 12.79 -5.47 -6.23
C GLY A 71 13.24 -5.62 -7.69
N ARG A 72 14.51 -5.35 -8.02
CA ARG A 72 15.09 -5.92 -9.23
C ARG A 72 15.16 -7.42 -9.01
N ALA A 73 14.31 -8.18 -9.71
CA ALA A 73 14.67 -9.54 -10.00
C ALA A 73 16.04 -9.46 -10.68
N VAL A 74 17.08 -9.89 -9.97
CA VAL A 74 18.37 -10.11 -10.58
C VAL A 74 18.16 -11.32 -11.49
N GLU A 75 17.55 -11.10 -12.66
CA GLU A 75 17.75 -11.91 -13.85
C GLU A 75 19.19 -11.69 -14.29
N THR A 76 20.13 -12.05 -13.43
CA THR A 76 21.43 -12.49 -13.89
C THR A 76 21.15 -13.86 -14.49
N ASP A 77 20.72 -13.86 -15.74
CA ASP A 77 20.79 -15.07 -16.53
C ASP A 77 22.26 -15.44 -16.62
N ARG A 78 22.65 -16.49 -15.89
CA ARG A 78 24.03 -16.99 -15.83
C ARG A 78 24.55 -17.30 -17.22
N GLU A 79 23.66 -17.58 -18.16
CA GLU A 79 23.98 -17.86 -19.55
C GLU A 79 24.50 -16.62 -20.29
N THR A 80 23.94 -15.43 -20.03
CA THR A 80 24.38 -14.15 -20.59
C THR A 80 25.77 -13.77 -20.10
N ILE A 81 26.05 -13.90 -18.79
CA ILE A 81 27.39 -13.65 -18.23
C ILE A 81 28.41 -14.67 -18.79
N ALA A 82 28.04 -15.94 -18.92
CA ALA A 82 28.93 -16.96 -19.45
C ALA A 82 29.21 -16.78 -20.96
N ALA A 83 28.29 -16.21 -21.72
CA ALA A 83 28.49 -15.87 -23.13
C ALA A 83 29.48 -14.70 -23.29
N GLU A 84 29.37 -13.66 -22.47
CA GLU A 84 30.27 -12.49 -22.52
C GLU A 84 31.74 -12.87 -22.19
N VAL A 85 31.96 -13.72 -21.18
CA VAL A 85 33.32 -14.18 -20.82
C VAL A 85 33.97 -15.01 -21.94
N ARG A 86 33.18 -15.74 -22.73
CA ARG A 86 33.69 -16.56 -23.85
C ARG A 86 34.05 -15.74 -25.09
N GLN A 87 33.54 -14.52 -25.23
CA GLN A 87 33.88 -13.63 -26.35
C GLN A 87 35.12 -12.76 -26.09
N GLN A 88 35.65 -12.75 -24.86
CA GLN A 88 36.81 -11.96 -24.46
C GLN A 88 38.14 -12.76 -24.42
N VAL A 89 38.14 -14.01 -24.90
CA VAL A 89 39.33 -14.87 -25.04
C VAL A 89 39.53 -15.21 -26.51
#